data_AF-A0AAD2MJK2-F1
#
_entry.id   AF-A0AAD2MJK2-F1
#
_cell.length_a   1.000
_cell.length_b   1.000
_cell.length_c   1.000
_cell.angle_alpha   90.00
_cell.angle_beta   90.00
_cell.angle_gamma   90.00
#
_symmetry.space_group_name_H-M   'P 1'
#
loop_
_entity.id
_entity.type
_entity.pdbx_description
1 polymer ?
#
loop_
_entity_poly.entity_id
_entity_poly.type
_entity_poly.pdbx_seq_one_letter_code
_entity_poly.pdbx_strand_id
1 'polypeptide(L)'
;MRDLNRLDDLLQGYEFMKKINDNWDMIENGLTLSDYEIEHLRKRITNLVISAGGDSSNEVVDLRVSKLQNKIFELAKDRLDSDLDSLADSLKNMMTRITSIELTNEQVLYMLNRLYGLDAGSIEVYVDSVSGDDTTGTGEKNKPFKTINKATMNFPRVFNSNTLRLWINPGRYDEDVIIPPLSGVTLYILSSNYETVDPAAGPTTCQIRSISVSDTSGYIYIAGIEQTNTAGTTKNYFIKAIRCGFVRITKCRMAFNTKAIDPFTAVFIDACSADVNGCYFASQNVDVRGYNTARVEVQNIIHGAKSAIGLYPQSADIFNLNSGTWEADTPTKLSGGGVVRT
;
A
#
# COMPACT_ATOMS: atom_id res chain seq x y z
N MET A 1 9.33 -86.43 -82.73
CA MET A 1 8.01 -85.77 -82.69
C MET A 1 7.09 -86.33 -81.59
N ARG A 2 7.09 -87.65 -81.30
CA ARG A 2 6.26 -88.24 -80.22
C ARG A 2 6.66 -87.84 -78.78
N ASP A 3 7.94 -87.57 -78.51
CA ASP A 3 8.40 -87.18 -77.16
C ASP A 3 8.18 -85.69 -76.83
N LEU A 4 8.07 -84.82 -77.85
CA LEU A 4 7.73 -83.40 -77.66
C LEU A 4 6.26 -83.22 -77.25
N ASN A 5 5.35 -83.98 -77.86
CA ASN A 5 3.92 -83.93 -77.52
C ASN A 5 3.62 -84.47 -76.11
N ARG A 6 4.48 -85.35 -75.58
CA ARG A 6 4.33 -85.90 -74.23
C ARG A 6 4.74 -84.90 -73.14
N LEU A 7 5.70 -84.02 -73.47
CA LEU A 7 6.08 -82.87 -72.64
C LEU A 7 5.00 -81.78 -72.66
N ASP A 8 4.35 -81.54 -73.81
CA ASP A 8 3.21 -80.63 -73.92
C ASP A 8 2.01 -81.11 -73.07
N ASP A 9 1.67 -82.40 -73.09
CA ASP A 9 0.59 -82.96 -72.25
C ASP A 9 0.91 -82.90 -70.74
N LEU A 10 2.18 -83.04 -70.35
CA LEU A 10 2.62 -82.91 -68.96
C LEU A 10 2.60 -81.44 -68.48
N LEU A 11 2.86 -80.49 -69.38
CA LEU A 11 2.83 -79.05 -69.10
C LEU A 11 1.43 -78.44 -69.20
N GLN A 12 0.49 -79.08 -69.91
CA GLN A 12 -0.93 -78.66 -70.01
C GLN A 12 -1.88 -79.54 -69.17
N GLY A 13 -1.35 -80.51 -68.43
CA GLY A 13 -2.12 -81.36 -67.54
C GLY A 13 -2.83 -80.56 -66.44
N TYR A 14 -4.12 -80.84 -66.22
CA TYR A 14 -4.97 -80.15 -65.24
C TYR A 14 -4.34 -80.00 -63.85
N GLU A 15 -3.65 -81.04 -63.34
CA GLU A 15 -2.99 -80.96 -62.04
C GLU A 15 -1.80 -80.01 -61.99
N PHE A 16 -1.04 -79.89 -63.09
CA PHE A 16 0.09 -78.96 -63.17
C PHE A 16 -0.40 -77.52 -63.22
N MET A 17 -1.42 -77.25 -64.04
CA MET A 17 -2.06 -75.92 -64.11
C MET A 17 -2.73 -75.54 -62.78
N LYS A 18 -3.36 -76.50 -62.09
CA LYS A 18 -3.92 -76.27 -60.76
C LYS A 18 -2.83 -75.91 -59.74
N LYS A 19 -1.71 -76.63 -59.70
CA LYS A 19 -0.58 -76.28 -58.82
C LYS A 19 0.01 -74.91 -59.15
N ILE A 20 0.08 -74.53 -60.43
CA ILE A 20 0.51 -73.19 -60.83
C ILE A 20 -0.47 -72.13 -60.30
N ASN A 21 -1.77 -72.34 -60.46
CA ASN A 21 -2.79 -71.41 -59.97
C ASN A 21 -2.80 -71.33 -58.44
N ASP A 22 -2.75 -72.46 -57.74
CA ASP A 22 -2.68 -72.49 -56.27
C ASP A 22 -1.40 -71.78 -55.77
N ASN A 23 -0.27 -71.95 -56.46
CA ASN A 23 0.96 -71.20 -56.16
C ASN A 23 0.80 -69.71 -56.44
N TRP A 24 0.11 -69.33 -57.52
CA TRP A 24 -0.17 -67.93 -57.85
C TRP A 24 -1.08 -67.26 -56.82
N ASP A 25 -2.15 -67.94 -56.39
CA ASP A 25 -3.05 -67.47 -55.35
C ASP A 25 -2.31 -67.31 -54.01
N MET A 26 -1.40 -68.23 -53.68
CA MET A 26 -0.55 -68.10 -52.50
C MET A 26 0.40 -66.89 -52.60
N ILE A 27 0.97 -66.63 -53.78
CA ILE A 27 1.83 -65.46 -54.01
C ILE A 27 1.01 -64.17 -53.90
N GLU A 28 -0.17 -64.11 -54.52
CA GLU A 28 -1.05 -62.93 -54.49
C GLU A 28 -1.53 -62.60 -53.06
N ASN A 29 -1.95 -63.62 -52.31
CA ASN A 29 -2.33 -63.46 -50.91
C ASN A 29 -1.13 -63.03 -50.03
N GLY A 30 0.08 -63.54 -50.32
CA GLY A 30 1.30 -63.12 -49.64
C GLY A 30 1.66 -61.65 -49.91
N LEU A 31 1.51 -61.20 -51.16
CA LEU A 31 1.77 -59.82 -51.57
C LEU A 31 0.78 -58.84 -50.93
N THR A 32 -0.51 -59.18 -50.90
CA THR A 32 -1.54 -58.33 -50.28
C THR A 32 -1.37 -58.20 -48.76
N LEU A 33 -0.99 -59.28 -48.07
CA LEU A 33 -0.66 -59.21 -46.64
C LEU A 33 0.56 -58.32 -46.39
N SER A 34 1.60 -58.45 -47.22
CA SER A 34 2.80 -57.63 -47.16
C SER A 34 2.48 -56.14 -47.35
N ASP A 35 1.64 -55.78 -48.33
CA ASP A 35 1.23 -54.41 -48.56
C ASP A 35 0.50 -53.82 -47.34
N TYR A 36 -0.39 -54.60 -46.71
CA TYR A 36 -1.09 -54.20 -45.49
C TYR A 36 -0.12 -53.94 -44.32
N GLU A 37 0.83 -54.85 -44.08
CA GLU A 37 1.83 -54.69 -43.02
C GLU A 37 2.74 -53.49 -43.27
N ILE A 38 3.16 -53.27 -44.52
CA ILE A 38 3.96 -52.10 -44.92
C ILE A 38 3.17 -50.81 -44.65
N GLU A 39 1.88 -50.75 -44.99
CA GLU A 39 1.05 -49.58 -44.74
C GLU A 39 0.91 -49.30 -43.23
N HIS A 40 0.70 -50.34 -42.42
CA HIS A 40 0.60 -50.21 -40.96
C HIS A 40 1.93 -49.75 -40.33
N LEU A 41 3.07 -50.30 -40.79
CA LEU A 41 4.40 -49.87 -40.37
C LEU A 41 4.69 -48.42 -40.76
N ARG A 42 4.33 -48.02 -41.99
CA ARG A 42 4.45 -46.62 -42.44
C ARG A 42 3.68 -45.69 -41.50
N LYS A 43 2.42 -45.99 -41.18
CA LYS A 43 1.62 -45.19 -40.23
C LYS A 43 2.30 -45.07 -38.85
N ARG A 44 2.85 -46.16 -38.32
CA ARG A 44 3.60 -46.14 -37.04
C ARG A 44 4.87 -45.31 -37.10
N ILE A 45 5.65 -45.43 -38.18
CA ILE A 45 6.89 -44.65 -38.39
C ILE A 45 6.57 -43.16 -38.56
N THR A 46 5.54 -42.82 -39.34
CA THR A 46 5.09 -41.43 -39.51
C THR A 46 4.73 -40.77 -38.17
N ASN A 47 4.13 -41.52 -37.23
CA ASN A 47 3.84 -41.01 -35.88
C ASN A 47 5.09 -40.83 -34.99
N LEU A 48 6.25 -41.38 -35.37
CA LEU A 48 7.54 -41.19 -34.69
C LEU A 48 8.38 -40.06 -35.31
N VAL A 49 8.00 -39.57 -36.49
CA VAL A 49 8.70 -38.50 -37.20
C VAL A 49 7.92 -37.20 -37.03
N ILE A 50 8.50 -36.23 -36.32
CA ILE A 50 7.82 -34.95 -36.01
C ILE A 50 7.88 -33.98 -37.18
N SER A 51 9.00 -33.98 -37.90
CA SER A 51 9.21 -33.17 -39.10
C SER A 51 10.26 -33.83 -39.97
N ALA A 52 10.01 -33.87 -41.27
CA ALA A 52 10.99 -34.21 -42.29
C ALA A 52 11.11 -33.03 -43.25
N GLY A 53 12.31 -32.46 -43.39
CA GLY A 53 12.57 -31.43 -44.40
C GLY A 53 13.56 -30.32 -44.00
N GLY A 54 14.77 -30.43 -44.56
CA GLY A 54 15.65 -29.33 -44.99
C GLY A 54 16.08 -29.59 -46.46
N ASP A 55 17.10 -28.90 -46.98
CA ASP A 55 17.63 -29.08 -48.36
C ASP A 55 18.25 -30.49 -48.62
N SER A 56 18.13 -31.41 -47.66
CA SER A 56 18.62 -32.77 -47.68
C SER A 56 17.46 -33.72 -47.37
N SER A 57 17.26 -34.71 -48.25
CA SER A 57 16.17 -35.71 -48.17
C SER A 57 16.25 -36.66 -46.97
N ASN A 58 17.25 -36.51 -46.09
CA ASN A 58 17.56 -37.47 -45.01
C ASN A 58 17.49 -36.91 -43.58
N GLU A 59 17.04 -35.66 -43.37
CA GLU A 59 16.93 -35.10 -42.02
C GLU A 59 15.55 -35.40 -41.41
N VAL A 60 15.50 -36.44 -40.58
CA VAL A 60 14.31 -36.87 -39.85
C VAL A 60 14.46 -36.45 -38.39
N VAL A 61 13.58 -35.58 -37.89
CA VAL A 61 13.57 -35.21 -36.46
C VAL A 61 12.78 -36.26 -35.68
N ASP A 62 13.52 -37.04 -34.89
CA ASP A 62 13.00 -38.11 -34.01
C ASP A 62 12.06 -37.55 -32.92
N LEU A 63 10.97 -38.27 -32.62
CA LEU A 63 10.04 -37.98 -31.52
C LEU A 63 10.73 -37.77 -30.17
N ARG A 64 11.93 -38.30 -29.97
CA ARG A 64 12.72 -38.14 -28.74
C ARG A 64 13.38 -36.77 -28.58
N VAL A 65 13.41 -35.93 -29.62
CA VAL A 65 14.00 -34.59 -29.56
C VAL A 65 13.00 -33.60 -28.97
N SER A 66 13.30 -33.04 -27.79
CA SER A 66 12.54 -31.93 -27.22
C SER A 66 13.17 -30.59 -27.60
N LYS A 67 12.39 -29.76 -28.28
CA LYS A 67 12.74 -28.35 -28.51
C LYS A 67 12.59 -27.50 -27.24
N LEU A 68 11.65 -27.87 -26.36
CA LEU A 68 11.38 -27.14 -25.11
C LEU A 68 12.57 -27.21 -24.16
N GLN A 69 13.17 -28.40 -24.04
CA GLN A 69 14.29 -28.66 -23.13
C GLN A 69 15.65 -28.71 -23.84
N ASN A 70 15.67 -28.56 -25.17
CA ASN A 70 16.86 -28.65 -26.01
C ASN A 70 17.69 -29.92 -25.74
N LYS A 71 17.02 -31.08 -25.68
CA LYS A 71 17.61 -32.38 -25.32
C LYS A 71 16.99 -33.51 -26.13
N ILE A 72 17.77 -34.57 -26.36
CA ILE A 72 17.30 -35.85 -26.91
C ILE A 72 17.10 -36.84 -25.76
N PHE A 73 15.94 -37.49 -25.72
CA PHE A 73 15.59 -38.50 -24.72
C PHE A 73 15.88 -39.92 -25.21
N GLU A 74 15.99 -40.88 -24.31
CA GLU A 74 16.15 -42.30 -24.68
C GLU A 74 14.86 -42.89 -25.24
N LEU A 75 13.72 -42.58 -24.60
CA LEU A 75 12.38 -42.99 -25.03
C LEU A 75 11.49 -41.78 -25.33
N ALA A 76 10.58 -41.94 -26.29
CA ALA A 76 9.59 -40.90 -26.63
C ALA A 76 8.64 -40.59 -25.47
N LYS A 77 8.32 -41.60 -24.65
CA LYS A 77 7.51 -41.44 -23.45
C LYS A 77 8.20 -40.52 -22.44
N ASP A 78 9.48 -40.73 -22.16
CA ASP A 78 10.24 -39.91 -21.21
C ASP A 78 10.28 -38.44 -21.63
N ARG A 79 10.35 -38.19 -22.95
CA ARG A 79 10.23 -36.84 -23.49
C ARG A 79 8.84 -36.26 -23.22
N LEU A 80 7.78 -36.99 -23.54
CA LEU A 80 6.39 -36.53 -23.34
C LEU A 80 6.12 -36.21 -21.87
N ASP A 81 6.53 -37.11 -20.97
CA ASP A 81 6.37 -36.93 -19.52
C ASP A 81 7.17 -35.71 -19.04
N SER A 82 8.44 -35.58 -19.45
CA SER A 82 9.29 -34.44 -19.07
C SER A 82 8.79 -33.09 -19.63
N ASP A 83 8.37 -33.05 -20.90
CA ASP A 83 7.81 -31.85 -21.52
C ASP A 83 6.49 -31.46 -20.83
N LEU A 84 5.63 -32.45 -20.49
CA LEU A 84 4.38 -32.24 -19.76
C LEU A 84 4.62 -31.70 -18.34
N ASP A 85 5.56 -32.27 -17.61
CA ASP A 85 5.94 -31.81 -16.27
C ASP A 85 6.48 -30.38 -16.32
N SER A 86 7.34 -30.08 -17.31
CA SER A 86 7.89 -28.73 -17.50
C SER A 86 6.82 -27.69 -17.85
N LEU A 87 5.83 -28.07 -18.66
CA LEU A 87 4.66 -27.25 -18.94
C LEU A 87 3.78 -27.07 -17.70
N ALA A 88 3.56 -28.11 -16.90
CA ALA A 88 2.79 -28.04 -15.66
C ALA A 88 3.45 -27.11 -14.63
N ASP A 89 4.77 -27.19 -14.48
CA ASP A 89 5.55 -26.30 -13.62
C ASP A 89 5.49 -24.84 -14.12
N SER A 90 5.59 -24.64 -15.43
CA SER A 90 5.46 -23.32 -16.05
C SER A 90 4.08 -22.71 -15.77
N LEU A 91 3.01 -23.50 -15.90
CA LEU A 91 1.64 -23.09 -15.59
C LEU A 91 1.46 -22.74 -14.11
N LYS A 92 2.01 -23.54 -13.19
CA LYS A 92 1.97 -23.26 -11.75
C LYS A 92 2.68 -21.95 -11.39
N ASN A 93 3.85 -21.72 -11.98
CA ASN A 93 4.60 -20.47 -11.82
C ASN A 93 3.82 -19.27 -12.39
N MET A 94 3.18 -19.43 -13.56
CA MET A 94 2.31 -18.41 -14.13
C MET A 94 1.11 -18.07 -13.22
N MET A 95 0.42 -19.08 -12.66
CA MET A 95 -0.69 -18.86 -11.73
C MET A 95 -0.25 -18.07 -10.50
N THR A 96 0.89 -18.42 -9.91
CA THR A 96 1.45 -17.70 -8.75
C THR A 96 1.74 -16.24 -9.07
N ARG A 97 2.28 -15.97 -10.27
CA ARG A 97 2.52 -14.60 -10.75
C ARG A 97 1.21 -13.85 -11.00
N ILE A 98 0.20 -14.49 -11.58
CA ILE A 98 -1.13 -13.89 -11.80
C ILE A 98 -1.75 -13.45 -10.48
N THR A 99 -1.78 -14.30 -9.46
CA THR A 99 -2.30 -13.94 -8.13
C THR A 99 -1.53 -12.76 -7.51
N SER A 100 -0.22 -12.71 -7.70
CA SER A 100 0.61 -11.59 -7.22
C SER A 100 0.29 -10.28 -7.96
N ILE A 101 0.04 -10.35 -9.27
CA ILE A 101 -0.36 -9.20 -10.10
C ILE A 101 -1.74 -8.69 -9.68
N GLU A 102 -2.71 -9.58 -9.43
CA GLU A 102 -4.04 -9.22 -8.94
C GLU A 102 -3.96 -8.45 -7.63
N LEU A 103 -3.20 -8.96 -6.65
CA LEU A 103 -2.97 -8.28 -5.37
C LEU A 103 -2.34 -6.90 -5.55
N THR A 104 -1.37 -6.78 -6.46
CA THR A 104 -0.70 -5.50 -6.76
C THR A 104 -1.67 -4.52 -7.42
N ASN A 105 -2.51 -4.98 -8.35
CA ASN A 105 -3.50 -4.15 -9.02
C ASN A 105 -4.56 -3.63 -8.04
N GLU A 106 -5.02 -4.46 -7.09
CA GLU A 106 -5.93 -4.01 -6.03
C GLU A 106 -5.31 -2.90 -5.17
N GLN A 107 -4.03 -3.06 -4.79
CA GLN A 107 -3.30 -2.04 -4.04
C GLN A 107 -3.13 -0.74 -4.85
N VAL A 108 -2.79 -0.84 -6.13
CA VAL A 108 -2.63 0.31 -7.03
C VAL A 108 -3.97 1.03 -7.20
N LEU A 109 -5.07 0.30 -7.44
CA LEU A 109 -6.40 0.88 -7.54
C LEU A 109 -6.83 1.56 -6.24
N TYR A 110 -6.56 0.95 -5.08
CA TYR A 110 -6.79 1.56 -3.78
C TYR A 110 -6.03 2.88 -3.63
N MET A 111 -4.74 2.92 -4.00
CA MET A 111 -3.93 4.14 -3.96
C MET A 111 -4.42 5.20 -4.95
N LEU A 112 -4.78 4.80 -6.18
CA LEU A 112 -5.29 5.71 -7.20
C LEU A 112 -6.62 6.33 -6.80
N ASN A 113 -7.55 5.54 -6.25
CA ASN A 113 -8.82 6.05 -5.74
C ASN A 113 -8.61 7.07 -4.62
N ARG A 114 -7.61 6.87 -3.76
CA ARG A 114 -7.26 7.82 -2.69
C ARG A 114 -6.56 9.08 -3.19
N LEU A 115 -5.78 8.99 -4.28
CA LEU A 115 -5.03 10.11 -4.83
C LEU A 115 -5.86 10.96 -5.79
N TYR A 116 -6.64 10.33 -6.66
CA TYR A 116 -7.41 11.00 -7.70
C TYR A 116 -8.81 11.41 -7.27
N GLY A 117 -9.28 10.99 -6.08
CA GLY A 117 -10.49 11.52 -5.46
C GLY A 117 -11.60 11.78 -6.47
N LEU A 118 -12.00 10.74 -7.22
CA LEU A 118 -13.08 10.85 -8.20
C LEU A 118 -14.44 11.18 -7.56
N ASP A 119 -14.50 11.26 -6.24
CA ASP A 119 -15.48 12.06 -5.54
C ASP A 119 -14.80 13.32 -4.99
N ALA A 120 -15.43 14.47 -5.22
CA ALA A 120 -15.14 15.77 -4.60
C ALA A 120 -15.32 15.78 -3.07
N GLY A 121 -15.07 14.65 -2.40
CA GLY A 121 -15.35 14.37 -1.00
C GLY A 121 -14.13 14.52 -0.10
N SER A 122 -14.43 14.75 1.17
CA SER A 122 -13.46 14.70 2.26
C SER A 122 -12.95 13.27 2.49
N ILE A 123 -11.64 13.12 2.64
CA ILE A 123 -11.02 11.89 3.10
C ILE A 123 -11.18 11.84 4.63
N GLU A 124 -11.80 10.79 5.14
CA GLU A 124 -12.00 10.59 6.57
C GLU A 124 -11.15 9.42 7.06
N VAL A 125 -10.39 9.63 8.12
CA VAL A 125 -9.53 8.63 8.75
C VAL A 125 -9.84 8.58 10.24
N TYR A 126 -10.07 7.39 10.77
CA TYR A 126 -10.50 7.16 12.15
C TYR A 126 -9.41 6.44 12.96
N VAL A 127 -9.24 6.87 14.21
CA VAL A 127 -8.30 6.30 15.19
C VAL A 127 -9.03 6.01 16.49
N ASP A 128 -8.79 4.83 17.07
CA ASP A 128 -9.38 4.39 18.33
C ASP A 128 -8.38 3.54 19.12
N SER A 129 -7.99 3.99 20.32
CA SER A 129 -6.98 3.30 21.13
C SER A 129 -7.42 1.92 21.65
N VAL A 130 -8.74 1.67 21.70
CA VAL A 130 -9.33 0.45 22.27
C VAL A 130 -9.73 -0.52 21.16
N SER A 131 -10.49 -0.05 20.17
CA SER A 131 -11.06 -0.89 19.11
C SER A 131 -10.22 -0.94 17.82
N GLY A 132 -9.23 -0.06 17.68
CA GLY A 132 -8.38 0.01 16.48
C GLY A 132 -7.31 -1.07 16.41
N ASP A 133 -6.83 -1.32 15.20
CA ASP A 133 -5.75 -2.26 14.90
C ASP A 133 -4.79 -1.66 13.85
N ASP A 134 -3.49 -1.62 14.14
CA ASP A 134 -2.47 -1.10 13.21
C ASP A 134 -1.97 -2.14 12.20
N THR A 135 -2.37 -3.40 12.35
CA THR A 135 -2.07 -4.50 11.44
C THR A 135 -3.17 -4.67 10.41
N THR A 136 -4.43 -4.67 10.85
CA THR A 136 -5.59 -4.95 9.99
C THR A 136 -6.56 -3.78 9.80
N GLY A 137 -6.42 -2.70 10.58
CA GLY A 137 -7.23 -1.50 10.42
C GLY A 137 -6.95 -0.78 9.10
N THR A 138 -8.00 -0.24 8.49
CA THR A 138 -7.92 0.49 7.21
C THR A 138 -8.03 2.00 7.41
N GLY A 139 -8.40 2.45 8.62
CA GLY A 139 -8.69 3.84 8.92
C GLY A 139 -10.16 4.23 8.65
N GLU A 140 -10.99 3.28 8.24
CA GLU A 140 -12.44 3.47 8.15
C GLU A 140 -13.08 3.47 9.54
N LYS A 141 -14.27 4.07 9.68
CA LYS A 141 -14.98 4.20 10.96
C LYS A 141 -15.23 2.85 11.67
N ASN A 142 -15.47 1.79 10.92
CA ASN A 142 -15.71 0.43 11.44
C ASN A 142 -14.41 -0.40 11.59
N LYS A 143 -13.29 0.07 11.04
CA LYS A 143 -11.96 -0.56 11.11
C LYS A 143 -10.88 0.52 11.34
N PRO A 144 -10.93 1.24 12.47
CA PRO A 144 -10.03 2.35 12.74
C PRO A 144 -8.59 1.86 12.95
N PHE A 145 -7.62 2.75 12.76
CA PHE A 145 -6.27 2.51 13.22
C PHE A 145 -6.20 2.57 14.75
N LYS A 146 -5.23 1.88 15.36
CA LYS A 146 -5.03 1.93 16.81
C LYS A 146 -4.24 3.16 17.23
N THR A 147 -3.20 3.48 16.48
CA THR A 147 -2.29 4.60 16.76
C THR A 147 -2.49 5.75 15.80
N ILE A 148 -2.20 6.95 16.28
CA ILE A 148 -2.33 8.16 15.45
C ILE A 148 -1.21 8.17 14.42
N ASN A 149 0.03 7.80 14.79
CA ASN A 149 1.13 7.73 13.83
C ASN A 149 0.86 6.73 12.70
N LYS A 150 0.21 5.59 12.98
CA LYS A 150 -0.20 4.66 11.90
C LYS A 150 -1.15 5.34 10.93
N ALA A 151 -2.14 6.07 11.42
CA ALA A 151 -3.06 6.82 10.56
C ALA A 151 -2.35 7.86 9.69
N THR A 152 -1.44 8.65 10.27
CA THR A 152 -0.77 9.75 9.59
C THR A 152 0.23 9.28 8.53
N MET A 153 0.88 8.13 8.78
CA MET A 153 1.73 7.48 7.78
C MET A 153 0.96 7.10 6.52
N ASN A 154 -0.33 6.77 6.65
CA ASN A 154 -1.20 6.35 5.55
C ASN A 154 -1.86 7.52 4.80
N PHE A 155 -1.64 8.78 5.16
CA PHE A 155 -2.20 9.92 4.43
C PHE A 155 -1.60 10.03 3.01
N PRO A 156 -2.41 10.37 1.99
CA PRO A 156 -1.86 10.88 0.74
C PRO A 156 -0.94 12.07 1.03
N ARG A 157 0.11 12.26 0.22
CA ARG A 157 1.06 13.38 0.41
C ARG A 157 0.70 14.62 -0.40
N VAL A 158 -0.01 14.41 -1.51
CA VAL A 158 -0.46 15.45 -2.42
C VAL A 158 -1.97 15.35 -2.53
N PHE A 159 -2.64 16.48 -2.36
CA PHE A 159 -4.08 16.60 -2.42
C PHE A 159 -4.46 17.60 -3.51
N ASN A 160 -5.61 17.37 -4.15
CA ASN A 160 -6.17 18.29 -5.15
C ASN A 160 -7.30 19.12 -4.51
N SER A 161 -6.96 19.89 -3.47
CA SER A 161 -7.91 20.68 -2.65
C SER A 161 -8.90 19.85 -1.82
N ASN A 162 -8.62 18.58 -1.59
CA ASN A 162 -9.45 17.74 -0.72
C ASN A 162 -9.29 18.15 0.76
N THR A 163 -10.38 17.95 1.51
CA THR A 163 -10.35 18.01 2.98
C THR A 163 -9.94 16.65 3.52
N LEU A 164 -8.95 16.61 4.41
CA LEU A 164 -8.58 15.41 5.18
C LEU A 164 -9.03 15.61 6.63
N ARG A 165 -9.88 14.71 7.13
CA ARG A 165 -10.30 14.67 8.54
C ARG A 165 -9.72 13.45 9.23
N LEU A 166 -8.93 13.70 10.26
CA LEU A 166 -8.47 12.71 11.22
C LEU A 166 -9.37 12.79 12.46
N TRP A 167 -10.21 11.79 12.64
CA TRP A 167 -11.08 11.61 13.79
C TRP A 167 -10.40 10.72 14.84
N ILE A 168 -10.21 11.27 16.04
CA ILE A 168 -9.54 10.59 17.16
C ILE A 168 -10.59 10.34 18.24
N ASN A 169 -10.93 9.08 18.49
CA ASN A 169 -11.86 8.75 19.55
C ASN A 169 -11.28 9.08 20.94
N PRO A 170 -12.12 9.43 21.92
CA PRO A 170 -11.70 9.59 23.30
C PRO A 170 -10.86 8.40 23.78
N GLY A 171 -9.73 8.71 24.40
CA GLY A 171 -8.70 7.74 24.71
C GLY A 171 -7.40 8.44 25.10
N ARG A 172 -6.44 7.66 25.59
CA ARG A 172 -5.10 8.15 25.91
C ARG A 172 -4.09 7.59 24.91
N TYR A 173 -3.50 8.49 24.14
CA TYR A 173 -2.50 8.22 23.12
C TYR A 173 -1.15 8.70 23.64
N ASP A 174 -0.40 7.77 24.22
CA ASP A 174 0.96 7.96 24.69
C ASP A 174 1.94 7.95 23.49
N GLU A 175 1.73 8.86 22.55
CA GLU A 175 2.44 8.98 21.27
C GLU A 175 2.94 10.40 21.03
N ASP A 176 4.16 10.50 20.49
CA ASP A 176 4.64 11.73 19.86
C ASP A 176 4.23 11.71 18.38
N VAL A 177 3.13 12.40 18.08
CA VAL A 177 2.51 12.38 16.75
C VAL A 177 3.29 13.27 15.80
N ILE A 178 3.67 12.71 14.66
CA ILE A 178 4.30 13.45 13.57
C ILE A 178 3.36 13.40 12.35
N ILE A 179 2.81 14.56 12.01
CA ILE A 179 2.10 14.74 10.74
C ILE A 179 3.17 14.99 9.68
N PRO A 180 3.32 14.09 8.69
CA PRO A 180 4.28 14.26 7.61
C PRO A 180 3.90 15.47 6.74
N PRO A 181 4.84 16.02 5.95
CA PRO A 181 4.54 17.12 5.03
C PRO A 181 3.42 16.76 4.05
N LEU A 182 2.40 17.62 3.97
CA LEU A 182 1.25 17.48 3.06
C LEU A 182 1.12 18.71 2.16
N SER A 183 0.76 18.52 0.89
CA SER A 183 0.58 19.63 -0.07
C SER A 183 -0.86 19.75 -0.54
N GLY A 184 -1.40 20.98 -0.53
CA GLY A 184 -2.71 21.30 -1.12
C GLY A 184 -3.91 20.80 -0.31
N VAL A 185 -3.76 20.69 1.02
CA VAL A 185 -4.75 20.04 1.90
C VAL A 185 -5.44 21.02 2.84
N THR A 186 -6.72 20.76 3.14
CA THR A 186 -7.36 21.29 4.35
C THR A 186 -7.38 20.16 5.38
N LEU A 187 -6.53 20.24 6.40
CA LEU A 187 -6.33 19.20 7.41
C LEU A 187 -7.12 19.51 8.69
N TYR A 188 -7.97 18.58 9.11
CA TYR A 188 -8.63 18.59 10.41
C TYR A 188 -8.08 17.46 11.27
N ILE A 189 -7.68 17.78 12.49
CA ILE A 189 -7.25 16.85 13.54
C ILE A 189 -8.19 17.07 14.71
N LEU A 190 -9.17 16.17 14.84
CA LEU A 190 -10.32 16.38 15.70
C LEU A 190 -10.43 15.22 16.69
N SER A 191 -10.65 15.54 17.97
CA SER A 191 -11.30 14.55 18.81
C SER A 191 -12.74 14.34 18.35
N SER A 192 -13.24 13.10 18.33
CA SER A 192 -14.60 12.82 17.86
C SER A 192 -15.70 13.42 18.75
N ASN A 193 -15.37 13.91 19.96
CA ASN A 193 -16.28 14.62 20.86
C ASN A 193 -16.08 16.15 20.88
N TYR A 194 -15.26 16.73 19.99
CA TYR A 194 -14.85 18.15 20.07
C TYR A 194 -16.01 19.17 20.07
N GLU A 195 -17.17 18.81 19.53
CA GLU A 195 -18.34 19.70 19.49
C GLU A 195 -18.85 20.03 20.90
N THR A 196 -18.87 19.03 21.79
CA THR A 196 -19.36 19.14 23.17
C THR A 196 -18.27 19.42 24.18
N VAL A 197 -17.00 19.35 23.80
CA VAL A 197 -15.86 19.64 24.69
C VAL A 197 -15.85 21.11 25.08
N ASP A 198 -15.82 21.35 26.39
CA ASP A 198 -15.42 22.62 27.01
C ASP A 198 -14.13 22.37 27.82
N PRO A 199 -12.97 22.87 27.36
CA PRO A 199 -11.69 22.61 28.02
C PRO A 199 -11.58 23.25 29.42
N ALA A 200 -12.42 24.24 29.75
CA ALA A 200 -12.46 24.86 31.07
C ALA A 200 -13.27 24.05 32.09
N ALA A 201 -14.35 23.41 31.65
CA ALA A 201 -15.21 22.61 32.53
C ALA A 201 -14.54 21.31 33.01
N GLY A 202 -13.61 20.73 32.23
CA GLY A 202 -12.99 19.47 32.59
C GLY A 202 -12.07 18.88 31.52
N PRO A 203 -11.49 17.68 31.77
CA PRO A 203 -10.72 16.95 30.79
C PRO A 203 -11.48 16.75 29.47
N THR A 204 -10.79 16.83 28.32
CA THR A 204 -11.43 16.61 27.01
C THR A 204 -11.67 15.14 26.71
N THR A 205 -11.08 14.24 27.51
CA THR A 205 -11.06 12.77 27.36
C THR A 205 -10.28 12.24 26.15
N CYS A 206 -9.77 13.11 25.28
CA CYS A 206 -8.89 12.75 24.17
C CYS A 206 -7.48 13.29 24.44
N GLN A 207 -6.64 12.44 25.02
CA GLN A 207 -5.32 12.82 25.51
C GLN A 207 -4.21 12.38 24.55
N ILE A 208 -3.32 13.31 24.17
CA ILE A 208 -2.17 13.06 23.29
C ILE A 208 -0.90 13.62 23.95
N ARG A 209 0.24 12.95 23.81
CA ARG A 209 1.51 13.41 24.42
C ARG A 209 2.05 14.64 23.70
N SER A 210 2.25 14.54 22.40
CA SER A 210 2.63 15.68 21.57
C SER A 210 2.16 15.49 20.13
N ILE A 211 2.01 16.59 19.41
CA ILE A 211 1.68 16.60 17.99
C ILE A 211 2.51 17.67 17.27
N SER A 212 3.07 17.28 16.13
CA SER A 212 3.82 18.17 15.27
C SER A 212 3.31 18.12 13.84
N VAL A 213 3.13 19.29 13.24
CA VAL A 213 2.82 19.46 11.81
C VAL A 213 3.92 20.32 11.20
N SER A 214 4.53 19.84 10.12
CA SER A 214 5.63 20.56 9.46
C SER A 214 5.40 20.61 7.95
N ASP A 215 5.82 21.71 7.34
CA ASP A 215 5.91 21.85 5.87
C ASP A 215 4.60 21.51 5.15
N THR A 216 3.47 21.91 5.75
CA THR A 216 2.14 21.62 5.22
C THR A 216 1.50 22.88 4.66
N SER A 217 1.36 22.93 3.34
CA SER A 217 0.75 24.05 2.61
C SER A 217 -0.77 23.90 2.62
N GLY A 218 -1.43 24.69 3.48
CA GLY A 218 -2.88 24.68 3.61
C GLY A 218 -3.41 25.17 4.95
N TYR A 219 -4.69 24.90 5.20
CA TYR A 219 -5.38 25.18 6.45
C TYR A 219 -5.31 23.96 7.36
N ILE A 220 -4.85 24.14 8.60
CA ILE A 220 -4.77 23.10 9.61
C ILE A 220 -5.67 23.49 10.77
N TYR A 221 -6.51 22.57 11.21
CA TYR A 221 -7.45 22.76 12.31
C TYR A 221 -7.28 21.65 13.34
N ILE A 222 -6.87 22.00 14.56
CA ILE A 222 -6.65 21.06 15.67
C ILE A 222 -7.66 21.38 16.76
N ALA A 223 -8.50 20.43 17.14
CA ALA A 223 -9.52 20.68 18.16
C ALA A 223 -9.90 19.51 19.08
N GLY A 224 -10.23 19.86 20.33
CA GLY A 224 -10.78 18.93 21.33
C GLY A 224 -9.75 18.03 22.02
N ILE A 225 -8.47 18.38 21.95
CA ILE A 225 -7.37 17.52 22.39
C ILE A 225 -6.78 18.04 23.71
N GLU A 226 -6.42 17.11 24.59
CA GLU A 226 -5.77 17.39 25.87
C GLU A 226 -4.32 16.88 25.88
N GLN A 227 -3.45 17.67 26.51
CA GLN A 227 -2.07 17.29 26.78
C GLN A 227 -2.00 16.20 27.87
N THR A 228 -1.27 15.10 27.61
CA THR A 228 -0.91 14.13 28.66
C THR A 228 0.52 14.33 29.17
N ASN A 229 0.95 13.41 30.03
CA ASN A 229 2.30 13.28 30.56
C ASN A 229 3.41 13.40 29.50
N THR A 230 4.57 13.90 29.91
CA THR A 230 5.77 14.00 29.06
C THR A 230 6.78 12.87 29.32
N ALA A 231 6.35 11.73 29.90
CA ALA A 231 7.26 10.63 30.17
C ALA A 231 7.64 9.90 28.87
N GLY A 232 8.92 9.54 28.74
CA GLY A 232 9.42 8.77 27.60
C GLY A 232 9.58 9.56 26.30
N THR A 233 9.50 10.89 26.33
CA THR A 233 9.72 11.74 25.14
C THR A 233 10.84 12.75 25.35
N THR A 234 11.47 13.14 24.24
CA THR A 234 12.38 14.29 24.14
C THR A 234 11.68 15.52 23.54
N LYS A 235 10.41 15.40 23.15
CA LYS A 235 9.64 16.52 22.64
C LYS A 235 9.41 17.53 23.76
N ASN A 236 9.70 18.77 23.43
CA ASN A 236 9.68 19.87 24.36
C ASN A 236 8.48 20.80 24.05
N TYR A 237 7.41 20.21 23.54
CA TYR A 237 6.19 20.88 23.15
C TYR A 237 4.99 19.94 23.26
N PHE A 238 3.79 20.52 23.37
CA PHE A 238 2.56 19.76 23.15
C PHE A 238 2.10 19.87 21.70
N ILE A 239 1.72 21.06 21.21
CA ILE A 239 1.37 21.29 19.81
C ILE A 239 2.47 22.11 19.15
N LYS A 240 3.04 21.60 18.06
CA LYS A 240 4.02 22.32 17.24
C LYS A 240 3.58 22.42 15.79
N ALA A 241 3.62 23.63 15.24
CA ALA A 241 3.42 23.86 13.81
C ALA A 241 4.63 24.62 13.23
N ILE A 242 5.17 24.11 12.12
CA ILE A 242 6.37 24.64 11.48
C ILE A 242 6.11 24.86 9.99
N ARG A 243 6.37 26.06 9.47
CA ARG A 243 6.25 26.39 8.04
C ARG A 243 4.94 25.89 7.43
N CYS A 244 3.85 26.19 8.12
CA CYS A 244 2.50 25.84 7.71
C CYS A 244 1.75 27.07 7.20
N GLY A 245 0.77 26.87 6.31
CA GLY A 245 -0.02 27.97 5.73
C GLY A 245 -0.80 28.77 6.78
N PHE A 246 -1.81 28.14 7.40
CA PHE A 246 -2.55 28.71 8.53
C PHE A 246 -2.95 27.60 9.50
N VAL A 247 -2.82 27.84 10.81
CA VAL A 247 -3.09 26.85 11.85
C VAL A 247 -4.09 27.40 12.86
N ARG A 248 -5.23 26.75 13.04
CA ARG A 248 -6.16 27.01 14.13
C ARG A 248 -6.05 25.92 15.19
N ILE A 249 -5.87 26.33 16.44
CA ILE A 249 -5.87 25.45 17.61
C ILE A 249 -6.99 25.90 18.51
N THR A 250 -7.98 25.03 18.76
CA THR A 250 -9.17 25.42 19.52
C THR A 250 -9.73 24.31 20.39
N LYS A 251 -10.40 24.68 21.49
CA LYS A 251 -10.97 23.71 22.44
C LYS A 251 -9.95 22.69 22.97
N CYS A 252 -8.68 23.05 22.99
CA CYS A 252 -7.61 22.20 23.51
C CYS A 252 -7.34 22.52 24.98
N ARG A 253 -6.88 21.53 25.74
CA ARG A 253 -6.58 21.66 27.17
C ARG A 253 -5.13 21.32 27.46
N MET A 254 -4.38 22.30 27.95
CA MET A 254 -2.96 22.19 28.29
C MET A 254 -2.80 22.36 29.81
N ALA A 255 -3.06 21.28 30.54
CA ALA A 255 -3.14 21.30 32.02
C ALA A 255 -2.16 20.34 32.71
N PHE A 256 -1.42 19.51 31.98
CA PHE A 256 -0.34 18.71 32.56
C PHE A 256 0.80 19.63 32.97
N ASN A 257 1.26 19.56 34.23
CA ASN A 257 2.25 20.48 34.77
C ASN A 257 3.61 20.29 34.09
N THR A 258 4.02 21.26 33.29
CA THR A 258 5.33 21.29 32.62
C THR A 258 6.20 22.44 33.11
N LYS A 259 5.78 23.17 34.14
CA LYS A 259 6.43 24.40 34.61
C LYS A 259 7.93 24.23 34.90
N ALA A 260 8.31 23.07 35.45
CA ALA A 260 9.69 22.70 35.77
C ALA A 260 10.48 22.08 34.59
N ILE A 261 9.87 21.93 33.42
CA ILE A 261 10.49 21.36 32.22
C ILE A 261 10.89 22.54 31.32
N ASP A 262 12.16 22.90 31.34
CA ASP A 262 12.72 23.97 30.49
C ASP A 262 13.65 23.36 29.43
N PRO A 263 13.43 23.62 28.12
CA PRO A 263 12.39 24.48 27.53
C PRO A 263 11.15 23.69 27.07
N PHE A 264 10.04 23.72 27.80
CA PHE A 264 8.75 23.20 27.32
C PHE A 264 7.83 24.32 26.80
N THR A 265 7.09 24.07 25.71
CA THR A 265 6.12 25.02 25.17
C THR A 265 4.82 24.33 24.78
N ALA A 266 3.70 24.72 25.40
CA ALA A 266 2.41 24.10 25.13
C ALA A 266 1.96 24.31 23.66
N VAL A 267 2.08 25.53 23.12
CA VAL A 267 1.86 25.82 21.69
C VAL A 267 3.07 26.50 21.08
N PHE A 268 3.75 25.82 20.15
CA PHE A 268 4.92 26.32 19.45
C PHE A 268 4.60 26.57 17.97
N ILE A 269 4.63 27.84 17.55
CA ILE A 269 4.39 28.25 16.16
C ILE A 269 5.68 28.79 15.55
N ASP A 270 6.13 28.22 14.44
CA ASP A 270 7.41 28.54 13.78
C ASP A 270 7.21 28.87 12.30
N ALA A 271 7.42 30.13 11.91
CA ALA A 271 7.24 30.57 10.52
C ALA A 271 5.86 30.21 9.92
N CYS A 272 4.79 30.38 10.71
CA CYS A 272 3.39 30.17 10.30
C CYS A 272 2.52 31.35 10.72
N SER A 273 1.33 31.46 10.11
CA SER A 273 0.20 32.18 10.71
C SER A 273 -0.64 31.23 11.57
N ALA A 274 -1.05 31.65 12.76
CA ALA A 274 -1.84 30.82 13.66
C ALA A 274 -2.91 31.59 14.46
N ASP A 275 -3.98 30.89 14.81
CA ASP A 275 -5.07 31.34 15.68
C ASP A 275 -5.25 30.32 16.82
N VAL A 276 -4.91 30.72 18.04
CA VAL A 276 -5.10 29.94 19.26
C VAL A 276 -6.32 30.48 19.98
N ASN A 277 -7.43 29.74 19.92
CA ASN A 277 -8.75 30.26 20.27
C ASN A 277 -9.51 29.30 21.19
N GLY A 278 -10.01 29.76 22.34
CA GLY A 278 -10.90 28.91 23.15
C GLY A 278 -10.18 27.72 23.77
N CYS A 279 -8.91 27.90 24.13
CA CYS A 279 -8.09 26.87 24.78
C CYS A 279 -7.94 27.16 26.28
N TYR A 280 -7.60 26.11 27.03
CA TYR A 280 -7.32 26.21 28.47
C TYR A 280 -5.84 25.97 28.76
N PHE A 281 -5.19 26.90 29.48
CA PHE A 281 -3.78 26.78 29.88
C PHE A 281 -3.65 26.78 31.40
N ALA A 282 -2.88 25.82 31.94
CA ALA A 282 -2.52 25.78 33.34
C ALA A 282 -1.14 25.13 33.57
N SER A 283 -0.32 25.74 34.43
CA SER A 283 0.96 25.20 34.91
C SER A 283 1.94 24.79 33.80
N GLN A 284 2.00 25.56 32.72
CA GLN A 284 2.96 25.35 31.65
C GLN A 284 4.28 26.09 31.91
N ASN A 285 5.38 25.63 31.30
CA ASN A 285 6.61 26.43 31.25
C ASN A 285 6.43 27.66 30.35
N VAL A 286 5.94 27.44 29.12
CA VAL A 286 5.50 28.50 28.19
C VAL A 286 4.14 28.12 27.62
N ASP A 287 3.15 29.03 27.67
CA ASP A 287 1.84 28.79 27.07
C ASP A 287 1.92 28.84 25.54
N VAL A 288 2.31 29.98 24.98
CA VAL A 288 2.37 30.19 23.53
C VAL A 288 3.70 30.83 23.13
N ARG A 289 4.41 30.19 22.19
CA ARG A 289 5.64 30.72 21.59
C ARG A 289 5.46 30.93 20.10
N GLY A 290 5.75 32.14 19.64
CA GLY A 290 5.93 32.46 18.22
C GLY A 290 7.42 32.53 17.90
N TYR A 291 7.86 31.90 16.82
CA TYR A 291 9.25 31.81 16.40
C TYR A 291 9.41 32.10 14.90
N ASN A 292 10.55 32.66 14.49
CA ASN A 292 10.93 32.92 13.08
C ASN A 292 9.80 33.52 12.23
N THR A 293 9.46 34.79 12.43
CA THR A 293 8.45 35.52 11.65
C THR A 293 7.04 34.95 11.74
N ALA A 294 6.75 34.10 12.73
CA ALA A 294 5.40 33.65 13.00
C ALA A 294 4.49 34.84 13.36
N ARG A 295 3.23 34.73 12.94
CA ARG A 295 2.14 35.64 13.33
C ARG A 295 1.10 34.83 14.07
N VAL A 296 0.91 35.10 15.36
CA VAL A 296 -0.02 34.32 16.20
C VAL A 296 -1.09 35.23 16.78
N GLU A 297 -2.34 34.88 16.60
CA GLU A 297 -3.48 35.50 17.27
C GLU A 297 -3.90 34.59 18.43
N VAL A 298 -4.07 35.17 19.62
CA VAL A 298 -4.54 34.44 20.81
C VAL A 298 -5.81 35.10 21.34
N GLN A 299 -6.88 34.32 21.52
CA GLN A 299 -8.20 34.84 21.89
C GLN A 299 -9.06 33.82 22.64
N ASN A 300 -10.06 34.29 23.40
CA ASN A 300 -10.96 33.48 24.23
C ASN A 300 -10.22 32.45 25.10
N ILE A 301 -9.06 32.82 25.65
CA ILE A 301 -8.25 31.88 26.44
C ILE A 301 -8.74 31.85 27.88
N ILE A 302 -8.74 30.66 28.45
CA ILE A 302 -9.13 30.43 29.84
C ILE A 302 -7.89 29.96 30.61
N HIS A 303 -7.67 30.55 31.78
CA HIS A 303 -6.51 30.28 32.60
C HIS A 303 -6.90 29.49 33.85
N GLY A 304 -6.06 28.50 34.18
CA GLY A 304 -6.06 27.83 35.46
C GLY A 304 -4.94 28.33 36.36
N ALA A 305 -4.24 27.39 37.00
CA ALA A 305 -3.02 27.72 37.75
C ALA A 305 -1.97 28.35 36.82
N LYS A 306 -1.35 29.45 37.27
CA LYS A 306 -0.42 30.26 36.45
C LYS A 306 0.74 29.45 35.88
N SER A 307 0.92 29.59 34.57
CA SER A 307 2.13 29.17 33.85
C SER A 307 3.33 30.07 34.19
N ALA A 308 4.55 29.60 33.96
CA ALA A 308 5.76 30.41 34.22
C ALA A 308 5.88 31.58 33.24
N ILE A 309 5.71 31.32 31.94
CA ILE A 309 5.70 32.33 30.89
C ILE A 309 4.39 32.18 30.10
N GLY A 310 3.70 33.30 29.89
CA GLY A 310 2.51 33.36 29.05
C GLY A 310 2.86 33.38 27.56
N LEU A 311 3.04 34.59 27.04
CA LEU A 311 3.33 34.83 25.64
C LEU A 311 4.83 35.04 25.41
N TYR A 312 5.42 34.27 24.49
CA TYR A 312 6.83 34.35 24.18
C TYR A 312 7.10 34.53 22.67
N PRO A 313 7.02 35.76 22.13
CA PRO A 313 7.49 36.02 20.77
C PRO A 313 9.02 36.07 20.70
N GLN A 314 9.57 35.31 19.76
CA GLN A 314 10.99 35.29 19.41
C GLN A 314 11.14 35.56 17.92
N SER A 315 11.53 36.78 17.55
CA SER A 315 11.52 37.24 16.15
C SER A 315 10.15 37.05 15.48
N ALA A 316 9.06 37.27 16.21
CA ALA A 316 7.68 36.98 15.80
C ALA A 316 6.70 38.03 16.35
N ASP A 317 5.49 38.11 15.79
CA ASP A 317 4.39 38.94 16.28
C ASP A 317 3.31 38.06 16.94
N ILE A 318 2.94 38.38 18.18
CA ILE A 318 1.77 37.78 18.84
C ILE A 318 0.73 38.87 19.12
N PHE A 319 -0.51 38.67 18.70
CA PHE A 319 -1.66 39.53 18.96
C PHE A 319 -2.48 38.91 20.08
N ASN A 320 -2.45 39.52 21.27
CA ASN A 320 -3.27 39.16 22.40
C ASN A 320 -4.62 39.87 22.34
N LEU A 321 -5.62 39.18 21.81
CA LEU A 321 -6.98 39.69 21.67
C LEU A 321 -7.84 39.39 22.92
N ASN A 322 -7.29 38.74 23.94
CA ASN A 322 -7.97 38.60 25.22
C ASN A 322 -8.03 39.95 25.95
N SER A 323 -9.11 40.16 26.71
CA SER A 323 -9.21 41.34 27.57
C SER A 323 -8.17 41.30 28.69
N GLY A 324 -7.27 42.28 28.72
CA GLY A 324 -6.33 42.48 29.82
C GLY A 324 -4.97 41.79 29.64
N THR A 325 -4.21 41.73 30.74
CA THR A 325 -2.88 41.12 30.76
C THR A 325 -2.99 39.59 30.83
N TRP A 326 -2.19 38.88 30.03
CA TRP A 326 -2.13 37.42 30.04
C TRP A 326 -1.80 36.86 31.43
N GLU A 327 -2.53 35.83 31.88
CA GLU A 327 -2.39 35.31 33.24
C GLU A 327 -1.27 34.26 33.35
N ALA A 328 -0.05 34.74 33.63
CA ALA A 328 1.12 33.93 33.95
C ALA A 328 1.98 34.63 35.00
N ASP A 329 3.00 33.95 35.55
CA ASP A 329 3.97 34.59 36.44
C ASP A 329 4.78 35.67 35.70
N THR A 330 5.19 35.35 34.47
CA THR A 330 5.69 36.31 33.49
C THR A 330 4.70 36.39 32.31
N PRO A 331 3.79 37.38 32.28
CA PRO A 331 2.78 37.50 31.23
C PRO A 331 3.35 37.48 29.81
N THR A 332 4.50 38.14 29.62
CA THR A 332 5.17 38.22 28.33
C THR A 332 6.68 38.22 28.50
N LYS A 333 7.37 37.42 27.68
CA LYS A 333 8.83 37.40 27.55
C LYS A 333 9.18 37.71 26.10
N LEU A 334 10.03 38.69 25.83
CA LEU A 334 10.38 39.11 24.46
C LEU A 334 11.81 38.68 24.11
N SER A 335 12.06 38.30 22.86
CA SER A 335 13.41 38.03 22.34
C SER A 335 13.48 38.22 20.81
N GLY A 336 14.68 38.44 20.26
CA GLY A 336 14.90 38.49 18.81
C GLY A 336 14.11 39.59 18.07
N GLY A 337 13.69 40.66 18.76
CA GLY A 337 12.80 41.68 18.18
C GLY A 337 11.33 41.29 18.09
N GLY A 338 10.94 40.17 18.70
CA GLY A 338 9.54 39.76 18.80
C GLY A 338 8.72 40.70 19.68
N VAL A 339 7.44 40.84 19.36
CA VAL A 339 6.53 41.78 20.04
C VAL A 339 5.18 41.12 20.37
N VAL A 340 4.55 41.60 21.44
CA VAL A 340 3.15 41.32 21.74
C VAL A 340 2.35 42.60 21.53
N ARG A 341 1.23 42.48 20.84
CA ARG A 341 0.29 43.58 20.55
C ARG A 341 -1.05 43.24 21.20
N THR A 342 -1.73 44.25 21.74
CA THR A 342 -3.04 44.13 22.40
C THR A 342 -4.08 44.89 21.62
#